data_AF-X1EAT2-F1
#
_entry.id   AF-X1EAT2-F1
#
_cell.length_a   1.000
_cell.length_b   1.000
_cell.length_c   1.000
_cell.angle_alpha   90.00
_cell.angle_beta   90.00
_cell.angle_gamma   90.00
#
_symmetry.space_group_name_H-M   'P 1'
#
loop_
_entity.id
_entity.type
_entity.pdbx_description
1 polymer ?
#
loop_
_entity_poly.entity_id
_entity_poly.type
_entity_poly.pdbx_seq_one_letter_code
_entity_poly.pdbx_strand_id
1 'polypeptide(L)'
;VLSCLDLTLHLLRSFGFHEYDVILSVRDQDRKDKYIGGDDMWEMAEGSLVNALERRELSSKREEGEAVFYGPKIDIKIKDALGRAWQCTTIQFDFNLPERFDMTFIGKDGREHRPYMVHRALLGSMD
;
A
#
# COMPACT_ATOMS: atom_id res chain seq x y z
N VAL A 1 -6.81 4.98 0.51
CA VAL A 1 -6.52 3.55 0.22
C VAL A 1 -7.65 2.87 -0.55
N LEU A 2 -8.85 2.72 0.03
CA LEU A 2 -9.96 1.97 -0.59
C LEU A 2 -10.25 2.40 -2.04
N SER A 3 -10.37 3.70 -2.30
CA SER A 3 -10.60 4.21 -3.66
C SER A 3 -9.45 3.93 -4.64
N CYS A 4 -8.20 3.81 -4.16
CA CYS A 4 -7.08 3.41 -5.00
C CYS A 4 -7.22 1.93 -5.39
N LEU A 5 -7.55 1.08 -4.41
CA LEU A 5 -7.80 -0.34 -4.66
C LEU A 5 -8.98 -0.53 -5.62
N ASP A 6 -10.08 0.20 -5.45
CA ASP A 6 -11.23 0.19 -6.36
C ASP A 6 -10.85 0.50 -7.80
N LEU A 7 -10.05 1.55 -7.99
CA LEU A 7 -9.58 1.94 -9.30
C LEU A 7 -8.69 0.85 -9.91
N THR A 8 -7.79 0.25 -9.13
CA THR A 8 -6.97 -0.87 -9.60
C THR A 8 -7.84 -2.04 -10.06
N LEU A 9 -8.77 -2.50 -9.23
CA LEU A 9 -9.64 -3.64 -9.56
C LEU A 9 -10.51 -3.36 -10.79
N HIS A 10 -10.97 -2.11 -10.94
CA HIS A 10 -11.68 -1.68 -12.14
C HIS A 10 -10.80 -1.78 -13.38
N LEU A 11 -9.57 -1.26 -13.33
CA LEU A 11 -8.64 -1.32 -14.46
C LEU A 11 -8.27 -2.76 -14.82
N LEU A 12 -7.89 -3.58 -13.84
CA LEU A 12 -7.53 -4.98 -14.07
C LEU A 12 -8.66 -5.74 -14.79
N ARG A 13 -9.91 -5.56 -14.33
CA ARG A 13 -11.08 -6.14 -15.03
C ARG A 13 -11.25 -5.60 -16.44
N SER A 14 -11.11 -4.30 -16.66
CA SER A 14 -11.25 -3.67 -17.98
C SER A 14 -10.19 -4.17 -18.98
N PHE A 15 -9.00 -4.55 -18.51
CA PHE A 15 -7.94 -5.14 -19.33
C PHE A 15 -8.01 -6.67 -19.43
N GLY A 16 -9.02 -7.33 -18.84
CA GLY A 16 -9.20 -8.78 -18.91
C GLY A 16 -8.36 -9.58 -17.90
N PHE A 17 -7.75 -8.93 -16.91
CA PHE A 17 -7.06 -9.62 -15.82
C PHE A 17 -8.07 -10.05 -14.74
N HIS A 18 -8.44 -11.32 -14.79
CA HIS A 18 -9.36 -11.93 -13.82
C HIS A 18 -8.64 -12.71 -12.70
N GLU A 19 -7.40 -13.10 -12.94
CA GLU A 19 -6.54 -13.79 -11.98
C GLU A 19 -5.36 -12.90 -11.58
N TYR A 20 -5.22 -12.66 -10.29
CA TYR A 20 -4.11 -11.92 -9.72
C TYR A 20 -3.88 -12.31 -8.27
N ASP A 21 -2.64 -12.23 -7.82
CA ASP A 21 -2.26 -12.45 -6.44
C ASP A 21 -2.17 -11.11 -5.72
N VAL A 22 -2.77 -11.03 -4.53
CA VAL A 22 -2.71 -9.83 -3.68
C VAL A 22 -1.79 -10.11 -2.49
N ILE A 23 -0.82 -9.25 -2.28
CA ILE A 23 0.17 -9.38 -1.22
C ILE A 23 0.10 -8.15 -0.32
N LEU A 24 0.02 -8.38 1.00
CA LEU A 24 0.10 -7.35 2.01
C LEU A 24 1.45 -7.48 2.73
N SER A 25 2.37 -6.56 2.43
CA SER A 25 3.69 -6.53 3.08
C SER A 25 3.65 -5.59 4.28
N VAL A 26 4.04 -6.11 5.44
CA VAL A 26 4.00 -5.43 6.74
C VAL A 26 5.37 -5.43 7.42
N ARG A 27 5.56 -4.63 8.46
CA ARG A 27 6.86 -4.60 9.17
C ARG A 27 7.08 -5.87 10.00
N ASP A 28 8.35 -6.16 10.23
CA ASP A 28 8.78 -7.17 11.20
C ASP A 28 8.51 -6.66 12.63
N GLN A 29 7.67 -7.38 13.38
CA GLN A 29 7.31 -6.98 14.75
C GLN A 29 8.45 -7.20 15.76
N ASP A 30 9.38 -8.11 15.46
CA ASP A 30 10.52 -8.42 16.32
C ASP A 30 11.72 -7.51 16.03
N ARG A 31 11.74 -6.85 14.86
CA ARG A 31 12.84 -5.97 14.41
C ARG A 31 12.33 -4.61 13.93
N LYS A 32 11.60 -3.93 14.81
CA LYS A 32 11.02 -2.60 14.55
C LYS A 32 12.07 -1.51 14.30
N ASP A 33 13.30 -1.68 14.80
CA ASP A 33 14.43 -0.76 14.63
C ASP A 33 14.85 -0.54 13.18
N LYS A 34 14.50 -1.47 12.28
CA LYS A 34 14.74 -1.34 10.84
C LYS A 34 13.78 -0.41 10.12
N TYR A 35 12.71 0.03 10.79
CA TYR A 35 11.64 0.80 10.20
C TYR A 35 11.57 2.18 10.84
N ILE A 36 11.22 3.19 10.04
CA ILE A 36 10.97 4.54 10.53
C ILE A 36 9.47 4.74 10.78
N GLY A 37 9.15 5.76 11.56
CA GLY A 37 7.77 6.06 11.97
C GLY A 37 7.38 5.37 13.28
N GLY A 38 6.42 5.96 13.98
CA GLY A 38 5.92 5.46 15.26
C GLY A 38 5.06 4.20 15.11
N ASP A 39 4.90 3.46 16.21
CA ASP A 39 4.06 2.26 16.26
C ASP A 39 2.61 2.56 15.88
N ASP A 40 2.08 3.70 16.33
CA ASP A 40 0.76 4.21 16.01
C ASP A 40 0.56 4.45 14.50
N MET A 41 1.58 4.99 13.82
CA MET A 41 1.55 5.22 12.37
C MET A 41 1.48 3.90 11.61
N TRP A 42 2.28 2.91 12.03
CA TRP A 42 2.30 1.57 11.43
C TRP A 42 0.99 0.83 11.67
N GLU A 43 0.48 0.82 12.89
CA GLU A 43 -0.81 0.19 13.23
C GLU A 43 -1.95 0.79 12.42
N MET A 44 -2.00 2.12 12.30
CA MET A 44 -3.02 2.81 11.49
C MET A 44 -2.90 2.46 10.00
N ALA A 45 -1.68 2.50 9.45
CA ALA A 45 -1.44 2.24 8.04
C ALA A 45 -1.74 0.77 7.68
N GLU A 46 -1.21 -0.18 8.43
CA GLU A 46 -1.48 -1.62 8.24
C GLU A 46 -2.98 -1.91 8.38
N GLY A 47 -3.61 -1.39 9.45
CA GLY A 47 -5.04 -1.54 9.66
C GLY A 47 -5.87 -0.97 8.50
N SER A 48 -5.45 0.16 7.93
CA SER A 48 -6.10 0.77 6.77
C SER A 48 -5.98 -0.07 5.49
N LEU A 49 -4.84 -0.73 5.29
CA LEU A 49 -4.63 -1.65 4.17
C LEU A 49 -5.45 -2.94 4.35
N VAL A 50 -5.40 -3.56 5.53
CA VAL A 50 -6.19 -4.76 5.88
C VAL A 50 -7.68 -4.48 5.69
N ASN A 51 -8.19 -3.38 6.26
CA ASN A 51 -9.60 -3.04 6.14
C ASN A 51 -10.03 -2.82 4.69
N ALA A 52 -9.15 -2.26 3.84
CA ALA A 52 -9.45 -2.07 2.43
C ALA A 52 -9.58 -3.41 1.68
N LEU A 53 -8.71 -4.38 1.99
CA LEU A 53 -8.76 -5.73 1.44
C LEU A 53 -10.01 -6.48 1.90
N GLU A 54 -10.34 -6.43 3.19
CA GLU A 54 -11.52 -7.05 3.79
C GLU A 54 -12.82 -6.51 3.19
N ARG A 55 -12.96 -5.19 3.04
CA ARG A 55 -14.13 -4.54 2.42
C ARG A 55 -14.34 -4.90 0.94
N ARG A 56 -13.34 -5.53 0.32
CA ARG A 56 -13.39 -6.00 -1.07
C ARG A 56 -13.35 -7.52 -1.16
N GLU A 57 -13.39 -8.20 -0.03
CA GLU A 57 -13.36 -9.66 0.07
C GLU A 57 -12.19 -10.25 -0.72
N LEU A 58 -11.06 -9.52 -0.76
CA LEU A 58 -9.87 -9.97 -1.45
C LEU A 58 -9.05 -10.87 -0.54
N SER A 59 -8.88 -12.12 -0.95
CA SER A 59 -7.85 -12.97 -0.38
C SER A 59 -6.48 -12.34 -0.62
N SER A 60 -5.70 -12.20 0.45
CA SER A 60 -4.35 -11.65 0.37
C SER A 60 -3.38 -12.49 1.19
N LYS A 61 -2.15 -12.59 0.70
CA LYS A 61 -1.04 -13.18 1.44
C LYS A 61 -0.38 -12.09 2.28
N ARG A 62 -0.45 -12.19 3.61
CA ARG A 62 0.33 -11.33 4.50
C ARG A 62 1.77 -11.80 4.56
N GLU A 63 2.72 -10.89 4.37
CA GLU A 63 4.15 -11.15 4.42
C GLU A 63 4.82 -10.25 5.47
N GLU A 64 5.19 -10.85 6.61
CA GLU A 64 5.90 -10.16 7.69
C GLU A 64 7.33 -9.81 7.27
N GLY A 65 7.74 -8.58 7.58
CA GLY A 65 9.11 -8.12 7.34
C GLY A 65 9.40 -7.67 5.90
N GLU A 66 8.46 -7.88 4.97
CA GLU A 66 8.61 -7.53 3.56
C GLU A 66 8.15 -6.09 3.23
N ALA A 67 7.66 -5.34 4.23
CA ALA A 67 7.43 -3.91 4.04
C ALA A 67 8.74 -3.18 3.75
N VAL A 68 8.63 -2.07 3.01
CA VAL A 68 9.76 -1.14 2.94
C VAL A 68 9.95 -0.46 4.29
N PHE A 69 11.15 0.04 4.55
CA PHE A 69 11.50 0.61 5.86
C PHE A 69 10.61 1.79 6.30
N TYR A 70 9.88 2.44 5.39
CA TYR A 70 9.08 3.64 5.63
C TYR A 70 7.56 3.48 5.52
N GLY A 71 7.06 2.25 5.36
CA GLY A 71 5.61 2.01 5.40
C GLY A 71 5.18 0.67 4.80
N PRO A 72 3.97 0.19 5.16
CA PRO A 72 3.40 -1.03 4.62
C PRO A 72 2.82 -0.80 3.22
N LYS A 73 2.60 -1.89 2.47
CA LYS A 73 2.09 -1.83 1.10
C LYS A 73 1.20 -3.00 0.71
N ILE A 74 0.32 -2.74 -0.25
CA ILE A 74 -0.38 -3.76 -1.03
C ILE A 74 0.28 -3.84 -2.40
N ASP A 75 0.70 -5.03 -2.81
CA ASP A 75 1.17 -5.32 -4.16
C ASP A 75 0.20 -6.28 -4.85
N ILE A 76 -0.09 -6.04 -6.13
CA ILE A 76 -0.91 -6.95 -6.95
C ILE A 76 -0.08 -7.46 -8.11
N LYS A 77 0.01 -8.79 -8.20
CA LYS A 77 0.72 -9.51 -9.24
C LYS A 77 -0.28 -10.10 -10.24
N ILE A 78 -0.15 -9.75 -11.50
CA ILE A 78 -0.94 -10.33 -12.59
C ILE A 78 -0.17 -11.47 -13.24
N LYS A 79 -0.87 -12.41 -13.87
CA LYS A 79 -0.26 -13.47 -14.68
C LYS A 79 -0.25 -13.07 -16.15
N ASP A 80 0.88 -13.27 -16.82
CA ASP A 80 0.95 -13.15 -18.27
C ASP A 80 0.40 -14.39 -18.99
N ALA A 81 0.38 -14.36 -20.32
CA ALA A 81 -0.10 -15.47 -21.15
C ALA A 81 0.70 -16.78 -20.98
N LEU A 82 1.89 -16.73 -20.37
CA LEU A 82 2.73 -17.89 -20.05
C LEU A 82 2.58 -18.32 -18.58
N GLY A 83 1.70 -17.68 -17.82
CA GLY A 83 1.47 -17.96 -16.40
C GLY A 83 2.53 -17.37 -15.46
N ARG A 84 3.42 -16.49 -15.94
CA ARG A 84 4.43 -15.84 -15.09
C ARG A 84 3.81 -14.68 -14.32
N ALA A 85 4.16 -14.55 -13.04
CA ALA A 85 3.66 -13.48 -12.19
C ALA A 85 4.48 -12.19 -12.34
N TRP A 86 3.80 -11.09 -12.62
CA TRP A 86 4.38 -9.74 -12.76
C TRP A 86 3.73 -8.80 -11.77
N GLN A 87 4.55 -8.14 -10.94
CA GLN A 87 4.07 -7.11 -10.03
C GLN A 87 3.81 -5.81 -10.81
N CYS A 88 2.54 -5.40 -10.88
CA CYS A 88 2.14 -4.20 -11.63
C CYS A 88 1.60 -3.12 -10.70
N THR A 89 0.69 -3.47 -9.80
CA THR A 89 0.11 -2.48 -8.89
C THR A 89 0.87 -2.45 -7.58
N THR A 90 1.12 -1.23 -7.07
CA THR A 90 1.50 -1.01 -5.68
C THR A 90 0.63 0.10 -5.07
N ILE A 91 0.22 -0.07 -3.81
CA ILE A 91 -0.39 0.98 -2.97
C ILE A 91 0.38 0.97 -1.66
N GLN A 92 1.19 2.00 -1.43
CA GLN A 92 2.20 2.01 -0.38
C GLN A 92 2.11 3.27 0.46
N PHE A 93 2.13 3.13 1.79
CA PHE A 93 2.29 4.26 2.68
C PHE A 93 3.75 4.73 2.73
N ASP A 94 3.93 6.03 2.95
CA ASP A 94 5.24 6.64 3.15
C ASP A 94 5.19 7.64 4.30
N PHE A 95 5.93 7.31 5.35
CA PHE A 95 6.12 8.15 6.54
C PHE A 95 7.37 9.03 6.42
N ASN A 96 8.31 8.66 5.54
CA ASN A 96 9.61 9.31 5.38
C ASN A 96 9.47 10.69 4.76
N LEU A 97 8.83 10.77 3.59
CA LEU A 97 8.83 11.99 2.79
C LEU A 97 8.02 13.12 3.46
N PRO A 98 6.84 12.87 4.06
CA PRO A 98 6.15 13.90 4.83
C PRO A 98 7.00 14.50 5.95
N GLU A 99 7.79 13.69 6.65
CA GLU A 99 8.67 14.16 7.72
C GLU A 99 9.90 14.87 7.16
N ARG A 100 10.60 14.28 6.18
CA ARG A 100 11.83 14.83 5.60
C ARG A 100 11.63 16.16 4.88
N PHE A 101 10.46 16.38 4.27
CA PHE A 101 10.13 17.64 3.60
C PHE A 101 9.36 18.61 4.50
N ASP A 102 9.17 18.28 5.78
CA ASP A 102 8.35 19.03 6.72
C ASP A 102 6.98 19.43 6.15
N MET A 103 6.30 18.45 5.55
CA MET A 103 5.01 18.68 4.92
C MET A 103 3.96 18.90 6.00
N THR A 104 3.20 20.00 5.87
CA THR A 104 2.08 20.32 6.76
C THR A 104 0.86 20.78 5.98
N PHE A 105 -0.32 20.67 6.59
CA PHE A 105 -1.56 21.28 6.14
C PHE A 105 -2.35 21.80 7.35
N ILE A 106 -3.23 22.78 7.12
CA ILE A 106 -4.11 23.29 8.18
C ILE A 106 -5.34 22.39 8.32
N GLY A 107 -5.49 21.79 9.50
CA GLY A 107 -6.62 20.95 9.85
C GLY A 107 -7.89 21.76 10.11
N LYS A 108 -9.01 21.06 10.29
CA LYS A 108 -10.31 21.67 10.63
C LYS A 108 -10.29 22.39 11.98
N ASP A 109 -9.36 22.02 12.85
CA ASP A 109 -9.09 22.64 14.15
C ASP A 109 -8.23 23.91 14.04
N GLY A 110 -7.81 24.30 12.84
CA GLY A 110 -6.96 25.47 12.59
C GLY A 110 -5.49 25.26 12.96
N ARG A 111 -5.07 24.03 13.26
CA ARG A 111 -3.68 23.69 13.62
C ARG A 111 -2.95 23.07 12.42
N GLU A 112 -1.62 23.07 12.48
CA GLU A 112 -0.81 22.33 11.52
C GLU A 112 -0.87 20.82 11.82
N HIS A 113 -1.07 20.03 10.77
CA HIS A 113 -1.04 18.57 10.79
C HIS A 113 -0.12 18.07 9.69
N ARG A 114 0.54 16.94 9.92
CA ARG A 114 1.36 16.28 8.90
C ARG A 114 0.48 15.32 8.08
N PRO A 115 0.53 15.37 6.73
CA PRO A 115 -0.25 14.45 5.92
C PRO A 115 0.38 13.06 5.88
N TYR A 116 -0.44 12.04 5.67
CA TYR A 116 0.03 10.74 5.22
C TYR A 116 0.22 10.75 3.70
N MET A 117 1.37 10.24 3.24
CA MET A 117 1.63 10.03 1.83
C MET A 117 1.31 8.59 1.44
N VAL A 118 0.63 8.43 0.31
CA VAL A 118 0.34 7.12 -0.28
C VAL A 118 0.83 7.13 -1.72
N HIS A 119 1.86 6.35 -2.00
CA HIS A 119 2.35 6.07 -3.35
C HIS A 119 1.43 5.07 -4.03
N ARG A 120 1.19 5.27 -5.32
CA ARG A 120 0.48 4.28 -6.13
C ARG A 120 1.04 4.19 -7.55
N ALA A 121 1.17 2.97 -8.03
CA ALA A 121 1.29 2.65 -9.45
C ALA A 121 0.20 1.63 -9.77
N LEU A 122 -0.55 1.83 -10.85
CA LEU A 122 -1.71 0.98 -11.17
C LEU A 122 -1.34 -0.14 -12.14
N LEU A 123 -0.64 0.20 -13.22
CA LEU A 123 -0.24 -0.74 -14.28
C LEU A 123 1.27 -1.04 -14.30
N GLY A 124 2.03 -0.51 -13.34
CA GLY A 124 3.49 -0.59 -13.33
C GLY A 124 4.13 0.37 -14.33
N SER A 125 5.34 0.02 -14.80
CA SER A 125 5.98 0.73 -15.91
C SER A 125 5.29 0.37 -17.23
N MET A 126 5.39 1.25 -18.23
CA MET A 126 4.85 1.02 -19.58
C MET A 126 5.82 0.28 -20.50
N ASP A 127 7.03 0.01 -20.03
CA ASP A 127 8.14 -0.58 -20.80
C ASP A 127 8.01 -2.09 -21.02
#